data_AF-A0A7V5PER5-F1
#
_entry.id   AF-A0A7V5PER5-F1
#
_cell.length_a   1.000
_cell.length_b   1.000
_cell.length_c   1.000
_cell.angle_alpha   90.00
_cell.angle_beta   90.00
_cell.angle_gamma   90.00
#
_symmetry.space_group_name_H-M   'P 1'
#
loop_
_entity.id
_entity.type
_entity.pdbx_description
1 polymer ?
#
loop_
_entity_poly.entity_id
_entity_poly.type
_entity_poly.pdbx_seq_one_letter_code
_entity_poly.pdbx_strand_id
1 'polypeptide(L)'
;MRVKKIPAKTMMKKQVFISVLLFFMALSGFSQVPLDKKSEPPTTRILFVFDCSQSMAGLWNSDKKINIARHILSATVDSLEHDPHIQMALRVFGFQSPVPPQDCSDTRLVVPFGPNNAGAIKHRLKYLIPKGTTPIAHSLEMTAHDFPPCVNCRNIVVLITDGIEACDGDPCAVSAELQKKGIILKPFVIGIGEDPDFKKTYNCVGRYYDATDEEQFHDVLNIVIREALDHTTAQVNLLDIYGNPTETNVNMTFYDMTSGKVKANYYHTINFRGKPDTIMMDPLVTYRLVVHTIPPVVKDSIRVFPRKHSIIALDAPQGSLRLTSNSSKYRDKQFIVRKHGGAKTINVQKLNETEKYLVGKYDLEVLVLPRLNLTVEIKQSTTTTVTIPQPGLLNVVFPKSGYASLYQCTREGQTWVTNFKKEATTQSLYLLPGDYLLVYRPEFSKSILYTRTKKVHIKSGGSQTLRFY
;
A
#
# COMPACT_ATOMS: atom_id res chain seq x y z
N MET A 1 49.32 34.53 65.51
CA MET A 1 48.58 34.20 64.26
C MET A 1 48.34 32.68 64.20
N ARG A 2 47.12 32.21 64.47
CA ARG A 2 46.74 30.78 64.38
C ARG A 2 45.91 30.56 63.12
N VAL A 3 46.46 29.82 62.16
CA VAL A 3 45.74 29.34 60.97
C VAL A 3 45.03 28.03 61.34
N LYS A 4 43.70 28.02 61.32
CA LYS A 4 42.89 26.80 61.48
C LYS A 4 42.86 26.02 60.17
N LYS A 5 43.39 24.78 60.16
CA LYS A 5 43.20 23.81 59.08
C LYS A 5 41.79 23.22 59.12
N ILE A 6 41.09 23.26 57.99
CA ILE A 6 39.78 22.62 57.77
C ILE A 6 40.03 21.14 57.40
N PRO A 7 39.26 20.17 57.94
CA PRO A 7 39.52 18.75 57.71
C PRO A 7 39.04 18.27 56.32
N ALA A 8 39.89 17.48 55.66
CA ALA A 8 39.73 16.99 54.28
C ALA A 8 38.54 16.05 54.01
N LYS A 9 37.78 15.63 55.03
CA LYS A 9 36.67 14.66 54.86
C LYS A 9 35.38 15.27 54.27
N THR A 10 35.22 16.59 54.29
CA THR A 10 34.01 17.27 53.78
C THR A 10 34.06 17.58 52.28
N MET A 11 35.26 17.56 51.65
CA MET A 11 35.43 17.78 50.21
C MET A 11 35.07 16.56 49.36
N MET A 12 35.36 15.34 49.82
CA MET A 12 35.09 14.11 49.06
C MET A 12 33.58 13.82 48.89
N LYS A 13 32.75 14.11 49.90
CA LYS A 13 31.29 13.89 49.79
C LYS A 13 30.61 14.89 48.83
N LYS A 14 31.11 16.12 48.72
CA LYS A 14 30.59 17.11 47.75
C LYS A 14 30.98 16.75 46.32
N GLN A 15 32.18 16.24 46.08
CA GLN A 15 32.63 15.84 44.74
C GLN A 15 31.87 14.61 44.21
N VAL A 16 31.55 13.63 45.07
CA VAL A 16 30.74 12.47 44.68
C VAL A 16 29.28 12.88 44.38
N PHE A 17 28.70 13.81 45.15
CA PHE A 17 27.33 14.27 44.91
C PHE A 17 27.20 15.11 43.62
N ILE A 18 28.21 15.94 43.32
CA ILE A 18 28.28 16.71 42.07
C ILE A 18 28.50 15.79 40.86
N SER A 19 29.31 14.74 41.00
CA SER A 19 29.55 13.77 39.93
C SER A 19 28.32 12.91 39.62
N VAL A 20 27.49 12.58 40.62
CA VAL A 20 26.23 11.84 40.41
C VAL A 20 25.15 12.73 39.77
N LEU A 21 25.12 14.03 40.11
CA LEU A 21 24.20 14.99 39.51
C LEU A 21 24.56 15.29 38.04
N LEU A 22 25.85 15.40 37.71
CA LEU A 22 26.34 15.51 36.33
C LEU A 22 26.11 14.24 35.50
N PHE A 23 26.15 13.06 36.13
CA PHE A 23 25.82 11.80 35.46
C PHE A 23 24.31 11.67 35.19
N PHE A 24 23.45 12.20 36.07
CA PHE A 24 22.00 12.23 35.84
C PHE A 24 21.57 13.24 34.76
N MET A 25 22.29 14.36 34.61
CA MET A 25 22.08 15.32 33.52
C MET A 25 22.56 14.82 32.15
N ALA A 26 23.59 13.95 32.11
CA ALA A 26 24.07 13.35 30.87
C ALA A 26 23.13 12.26 30.31
N LEU A 27 22.24 11.70 31.13
CA LEU A 27 21.26 10.68 30.73
C LEU A 27 19.89 11.25 30.30
N SER A 28 19.68 12.57 30.40
CA SER A 28 18.44 13.24 29.96
C SER A 28 18.43 13.63 28.48
N GLY A 29 19.54 13.40 27.76
CA GLY A 29 19.67 13.67 26.32
C GLY A 29 19.07 12.60 25.42
N PHE A 30 18.00 11.92 25.84
CA PHE A 30 17.24 11.02 24.97
C PHE A 30 16.57 11.85 23.88
N SER A 31 17.19 11.84 22.69
CA SER A 31 16.66 12.15 21.37
C SER A 31 15.18 12.54 21.34
N GLN A 32 14.89 13.83 21.43
CA GLN A 32 13.69 14.35 20.78
C GLN A 32 13.99 14.34 19.28
N VAL A 33 13.58 13.28 18.59
CA VAL A 33 13.48 13.31 17.13
C VAL A 33 12.49 14.42 16.81
N PRO A 34 12.87 15.48 16.08
CA PRO A 34 11.91 16.50 15.66
C PRO A 34 10.82 15.81 14.83
N LEU A 35 9.59 15.81 15.33
CA LEU A 35 8.42 15.16 14.71
C LEU A 35 7.81 15.99 13.56
N ASP A 36 8.39 17.15 13.25
CA ASP A 36 7.89 18.02 12.17
C ASP A 36 8.71 17.85 10.89
N LYS A 37 8.63 16.66 10.29
CA LYS A 37 8.97 16.53 8.87
C LYS A 37 7.72 16.86 8.06
N LYS A 38 7.45 18.15 7.88
CA LYS A 38 6.42 18.62 6.94
C LYS A 38 6.76 18.01 5.57
N SER A 39 5.89 17.15 5.05
CA SER A 39 6.06 16.55 3.73
C SER A 39 6.21 17.69 2.72
N GLU A 40 7.38 17.85 2.12
CA GLU A 40 7.55 18.76 0.99
C GLU A 40 6.61 18.33 -0.13
N PRO A 41 5.93 19.28 -0.80
CA PRO A 41 5.07 18.94 -1.91
C PRO A 41 5.89 18.27 -3.03
N PRO A 42 5.35 17.26 -3.71
CA PRO A 42 6.06 16.54 -4.75
C PRO A 42 6.44 17.48 -5.90
N THR A 43 7.59 17.25 -6.53
CA THR A 43 7.97 17.96 -7.74
C THR A 43 7.02 17.59 -8.87
N THR A 44 6.48 18.56 -9.60
CA THR A 44 5.71 18.32 -10.82
C THR A 44 6.57 18.57 -12.05
N ARG A 45 6.66 17.58 -12.93
CA ARG A 45 7.40 17.62 -14.19
C ARG A 45 6.42 17.71 -15.35
N ILE A 46 6.51 18.79 -16.10
CA ILE A 46 5.68 19.05 -17.28
C ILE A 46 6.55 18.95 -18.52
N LEU A 47 6.28 17.95 -19.35
CA LEU A 47 6.86 17.84 -20.68
C LEU A 47 5.85 18.38 -21.70
N PHE A 48 6.19 19.49 -22.32
CA PHE A 48 5.43 20.01 -23.45
C PHE A 48 5.83 19.26 -24.72
N VAL A 49 4.86 18.67 -25.41
CA VAL A 49 5.01 18.05 -26.72
C VAL A 49 4.33 18.95 -27.73
N PHE A 50 5.12 19.63 -28.53
CA PHE A 50 4.67 20.73 -29.38
C PHE A 50 4.68 20.34 -30.85
N ASP A 51 3.53 20.50 -31.50
CA ASP A 51 3.35 20.27 -32.92
C ASP A 51 3.98 21.39 -33.75
N CYS A 52 4.88 21.01 -34.64
CA CYS A 52 5.48 21.89 -35.64
C CYS A 52 5.34 21.30 -37.04
N SER A 53 4.32 20.49 -37.29
CA SER A 53 3.99 19.96 -38.61
C SER A 53 3.55 21.06 -39.59
N GLN A 54 3.47 20.72 -40.87
CA GLN A 54 3.07 21.67 -41.92
C GLN A 54 1.66 22.26 -41.71
N SER A 55 0.72 21.53 -41.09
CA SER A 55 -0.64 22.04 -40.81
C SER A 55 -0.64 23.26 -39.90
N MET A 56 0.31 23.33 -38.96
CA MET A 56 0.50 24.47 -38.05
C MET A 56 0.91 25.77 -38.77
N ALA A 57 1.30 25.71 -40.05
CA ALA A 57 1.56 26.89 -40.87
C ALA A 57 0.26 27.61 -41.33
N GLY A 58 -0.89 26.95 -41.19
CA GLY A 58 -2.20 27.50 -41.53
C GLY A 58 -2.60 28.68 -40.65
N LEU A 59 -3.50 29.52 -41.17
CA LEU A 59 -4.09 30.64 -40.44
C LEU A 59 -5.21 30.13 -39.51
N TRP A 60 -5.30 30.71 -38.32
CA TRP A 60 -6.39 30.49 -37.39
C TRP A 60 -6.64 31.77 -36.61
N ASN A 61 -7.84 32.34 -36.73
CA ASN A 61 -8.20 33.65 -36.18
C ASN A 61 -7.25 34.78 -36.64
N SER A 62 -6.42 35.29 -35.72
CA SER A 62 -5.60 36.51 -35.86
C SER A 62 -4.24 36.28 -36.54
N ASP A 63 -3.70 35.07 -36.49
CA ASP A 63 -2.34 34.74 -36.95
C ASP A 63 -2.24 33.26 -37.38
N LYS A 64 -1.04 32.78 -37.72
CA LYS A 64 -0.77 31.36 -37.95
C LYS A 64 -0.93 30.56 -36.66
N LYS A 65 -1.47 29.34 -36.74
CA LYS A 65 -1.63 28.42 -35.59
C LYS A 65 -0.34 28.27 -34.79
N ILE A 66 0.79 28.13 -35.47
CA ILE A 66 2.12 28.04 -34.84
C ILE A 66 2.49 29.28 -34.01
N ASN A 67 2.12 30.48 -34.45
CA ASN A 67 2.46 31.71 -33.74
C ASN A 67 1.62 31.84 -32.47
N ILE A 68 0.33 31.54 -32.57
CA ILE A 68 -0.60 31.51 -31.44
C ILE A 68 -0.14 30.48 -30.40
N ALA A 69 0.14 29.24 -30.83
CA ALA A 69 0.62 28.18 -29.96
C ALA A 69 1.94 28.56 -29.25
N ARG A 70 2.87 29.24 -29.94
CA ARG A 70 4.11 29.76 -29.34
C ARG A 70 3.85 30.82 -28.29
N HIS A 71 3.02 31.81 -28.59
CA HIS A 71 2.71 32.89 -27.65
C HIS A 71 2.12 32.33 -26.36
N ILE A 72 1.15 31.43 -26.49
CA ILE A 72 0.45 30.87 -25.35
C ILE A 72 1.38 29.97 -24.54
N LEU A 73 2.12 29.07 -25.18
CA LEU A 73 3.08 28.22 -24.47
C LEU A 73 4.18 29.07 -23.79
N SER A 74 4.62 30.17 -24.41
CA SER A 74 5.58 31.09 -23.79
C SER A 74 5.01 31.75 -22.54
N ALA A 75 3.77 32.24 -22.59
CA ALA A 75 3.09 32.83 -21.45
C ALA A 75 2.86 31.82 -20.31
N THR A 76 2.46 30.59 -20.64
CA THR A 76 2.30 29.50 -19.69
C THR A 76 3.62 29.16 -19.00
N VAL A 77 4.71 29.02 -19.76
CA VAL A 77 6.04 28.72 -19.21
C VAL A 77 6.53 29.83 -18.28
N ASP A 78 6.24 31.10 -18.61
CA ASP A 78 6.54 32.26 -17.74
C ASP A 78 5.72 32.24 -16.45
N SER A 79 4.46 31.83 -16.50
CA SER A 79 3.65 31.68 -15.29
C SER A 79 4.17 30.56 -14.37
N LEU A 80 4.81 29.53 -14.91
CA LEU A 80 5.24 28.36 -14.16
C LEU A 80 6.67 28.47 -13.62
N GLU A 81 7.52 29.32 -14.19
CA GLU A 81 8.94 29.42 -13.83
C GLU A 81 9.17 29.86 -12.37
N HIS A 82 8.17 30.50 -11.76
CA HIS A 82 8.24 31.03 -10.40
C HIS A 82 7.98 29.97 -9.32
N ASP A 83 7.48 28.78 -9.68
CA ASP A 83 7.24 27.70 -8.71
C ASP A 83 8.47 26.78 -8.59
N PRO A 84 9.12 26.71 -7.42
CA PRO A 84 10.32 25.89 -7.22
C PRO A 84 10.04 24.37 -7.31
N HIS A 85 8.78 23.95 -7.26
CA HIS A 85 8.40 22.54 -7.36
C HIS A 85 8.07 22.12 -8.80
N ILE A 86 8.20 23.02 -9.78
CA ILE A 86 7.92 22.71 -11.18
C ILE A 86 9.21 22.58 -11.99
N GLN A 87 9.27 21.52 -12.80
CA GLN A 87 10.32 21.31 -13.79
C GLN A 87 9.69 21.16 -15.17
N MET A 88 10.26 21.84 -16.16
CA MET A 88 9.70 21.88 -17.52
C MET A 88 10.70 21.35 -18.56
N ALA A 89 10.17 20.73 -19.61
CA ALA A 89 10.92 20.28 -20.77
C ALA A 89 10.10 20.50 -22.04
N LEU A 90 10.77 20.53 -23.19
CA LEU A 90 10.14 20.72 -24.51
C LEU A 90 10.61 19.63 -25.47
N ARG A 91 9.66 18.86 -26.00
CA ARG A 91 9.79 18.03 -27.19
C ARG A 91 8.99 18.66 -28.33
N VAL A 92 9.54 18.56 -29.54
CA VAL A 92 8.90 19.06 -30.76
C VAL A 92 8.91 17.95 -31.79
N PHE A 93 7.85 17.86 -32.59
CA PHE A 93 7.78 16.99 -33.76
C PHE A 93 7.43 17.78 -35.04
N GLY A 94 7.77 17.23 -36.20
CA GLY A 94 7.46 17.81 -37.52
C GLY A 94 8.32 19.03 -37.90
N PHE A 95 9.44 19.28 -37.22
CA PHE A 95 10.26 20.48 -37.44
C PHE A 95 11.56 20.24 -38.21
N GLN A 96 11.95 18.98 -38.44
CA GLN A 96 13.24 18.63 -39.03
C GLN A 96 13.15 18.41 -40.55
N SER A 97 12.18 17.61 -40.99
CA SER A 97 12.07 17.12 -42.37
C SER A 97 10.86 17.77 -43.06
N PRO A 98 11.01 18.35 -44.27
CA PRO A 98 9.86 18.85 -45.02
C PRO A 98 9.01 17.68 -45.55
N VAL A 99 7.68 17.83 -45.57
CA VAL A 99 6.77 16.87 -46.20
C VAL A 99 6.25 17.43 -47.54
N PRO A 100 6.20 16.65 -48.64
CA PRO A 100 6.65 15.25 -48.81
C PRO A 100 8.18 15.08 -49.02
N PRO A 101 8.76 13.90 -48.69
CA PRO A 101 8.11 12.67 -48.20
C PRO A 101 7.79 12.70 -46.70
N GLN A 102 6.99 11.73 -46.25
CA GLN A 102 6.57 11.59 -44.85
C GLN A 102 7.73 11.09 -43.97
N ASP A 103 8.03 11.79 -42.87
CA ASP A 103 9.03 11.37 -41.87
C ASP A 103 8.36 11.13 -40.52
N CYS A 104 8.08 9.86 -40.22
CA CYS A 104 7.43 9.45 -38.98
C CYS A 104 8.35 9.38 -37.76
N SER A 105 9.64 9.66 -37.97
CA SER A 105 10.64 9.71 -36.90
C SER A 105 11.01 11.15 -36.48
N ASP A 106 10.39 12.17 -37.12
CA ASP A 106 10.64 13.59 -36.85
C ASP A 106 10.07 14.01 -35.49
N THR A 107 10.78 13.65 -34.41
CA THR A 107 10.48 14.04 -33.03
C THR A 107 11.75 14.14 -32.20
N ARG A 108 11.86 15.18 -31.38
CA ARG A 108 13.08 15.42 -30.59
C ARG A 108 12.81 16.16 -29.29
N LEU A 109 13.44 15.70 -28.20
CA LEU A 109 13.59 16.48 -26.98
C LEU A 109 14.58 17.63 -27.21
N VAL A 110 14.07 18.83 -27.47
CA VAL A 110 14.88 20.01 -27.80
C VAL A 110 15.33 20.78 -26.56
N VAL A 111 14.59 20.65 -25.46
CA VAL A 111 14.97 21.15 -24.13
C VAL A 111 14.71 20.03 -23.12
N PRO A 112 15.74 19.36 -22.59
CA PRO A 112 15.59 18.36 -21.54
C PRO A 112 15.24 19.01 -20.19
N PHE A 113 14.72 18.23 -19.24
CA PHE A 113 14.44 18.72 -17.88
C PHE A 113 15.69 19.30 -17.22
N GLY A 114 15.56 20.50 -16.65
CA GLY A 114 16.63 21.24 -16.01
C GLY A 114 16.09 22.45 -15.23
N PRO A 115 16.90 23.05 -14.34
CA PRO A 115 16.52 24.25 -13.61
C PRO A 115 16.38 25.44 -14.57
N ASN A 116 15.44 26.34 -14.29
CA ASN A 116 15.25 27.61 -15.02
C ASN A 116 15.09 27.46 -16.54
N ASN A 117 14.43 26.40 -16.99
CA ASN A 117 14.29 26.08 -18.41
C ASN A 117 13.37 27.02 -19.20
N ALA A 118 12.64 27.92 -18.54
CA ALA A 118 11.66 28.79 -19.19
C ALA A 118 12.26 29.61 -20.35
N GLY A 119 13.40 30.26 -20.11
CA GLY A 119 14.12 31.00 -21.15
C GLY A 119 14.59 30.13 -22.31
N ALA A 120 15.07 28.91 -22.03
CA ALA A 120 15.52 27.98 -23.06
C ALA A 120 14.36 27.48 -23.93
N ILE A 121 13.21 27.19 -23.32
CA ILE A 121 11.98 26.78 -24.01
C ILE A 121 11.51 27.91 -24.93
N LYS A 122 11.36 29.14 -24.41
CA LYS A 122 10.96 30.31 -25.22
C LYS A 122 11.90 30.56 -26.39
N HIS A 123 13.21 30.47 -26.14
CA HIS A 123 14.21 30.63 -27.19
C HIS A 123 14.03 29.58 -28.29
N ARG A 124 13.85 28.30 -27.94
CA ARG A 124 13.62 27.25 -28.94
C ARG A 124 12.35 27.48 -29.73
N LEU A 125 11.23 27.82 -29.07
CA LEU A 125 9.94 28.07 -29.71
C LEU A 125 10.02 29.14 -30.81
N LYS A 126 10.77 30.23 -30.57
CA LYS A 126 10.95 31.34 -31.51
C LYS A 126 11.52 30.92 -32.87
N TYR A 127 12.39 29.91 -32.91
CA TYR A 127 13.10 29.49 -34.13
C TYR A 127 12.53 28.22 -34.79
N LEU A 128 11.42 27.69 -34.27
CA LEU A 128 10.74 26.58 -34.94
C LEU A 128 10.17 27.04 -36.28
N ILE A 129 10.10 26.16 -37.27
CA ILE A 129 9.49 26.46 -38.57
C ILE A 129 8.61 25.25 -38.94
N PRO A 130 7.29 25.44 -39.14
CA PRO A 130 6.40 24.33 -39.42
C PRO A 130 6.60 23.79 -40.83
N LYS A 131 7.02 22.53 -40.99
CA LYS A 131 7.32 21.96 -42.32
C LYS A 131 7.12 20.46 -42.50
N GLY A 132 7.02 19.68 -41.43
CA GLY A 132 7.04 18.22 -41.48
C GLY A 132 5.71 17.54 -41.21
N THR A 133 5.80 16.23 -40.96
CA THR A 133 4.68 15.33 -40.66
C THR A 133 4.24 15.40 -39.18
N THR A 134 3.08 14.82 -38.86
CA THR A 134 2.46 14.74 -37.52
C THR A 134 2.57 13.33 -36.90
N PRO A 135 3.74 12.89 -36.38
CA PRO A 135 3.92 11.58 -35.73
C PRO A 135 3.60 11.62 -34.23
N ILE A 136 2.32 11.69 -33.85
CA ILE A 136 1.89 11.88 -32.45
C ILE A 136 2.19 10.65 -31.60
N ALA A 137 1.82 9.46 -32.06
CA ALA A 137 2.00 8.20 -31.35
C ALA A 137 3.49 7.95 -31.03
N HIS A 138 4.36 8.09 -32.02
CA HIS A 138 5.81 7.93 -31.82
C HIS A 138 6.37 9.02 -30.90
N SER A 139 5.93 10.26 -31.05
CA SER A 139 6.34 11.36 -30.17
C SER A 139 5.95 11.12 -28.72
N LEU A 140 4.74 10.59 -28.47
CA LEU A 140 4.24 10.23 -27.15
C LEU A 140 4.98 9.03 -26.57
N GLU A 141 5.25 8.00 -27.37
CA GLU A 141 5.99 6.82 -26.94
C GLU A 141 7.36 7.20 -26.39
N MET A 142 8.06 8.04 -27.15
CA MET A 142 9.38 8.53 -26.77
C MET A 142 9.34 9.35 -25.48
N THR A 143 8.18 9.89 -25.03
CA THR A 143 8.10 10.76 -23.84
C THR A 143 8.33 9.98 -22.56
N ALA A 144 8.00 8.68 -22.59
CA ALA A 144 8.26 7.78 -21.48
C ALA A 144 9.75 7.75 -21.07
N HIS A 145 10.65 8.09 -22.02
CA HIS A 145 12.10 8.08 -21.82
C HIS A 145 12.69 9.45 -21.48
N ASP A 146 11.90 10.53 -21.58
CA ASP A 146 12.39 11.89 -21.31
C ASP A 146 12.36 12.24 -19.82
N PHE A 147 11.49 11.60 -19.05
CA PHE A 147 11.37 11.88 -17.62
C PHE A 147 12.52 11.23 -16.84
N PRO A 148 13.31 12.03 -16.09
CA PRO A 148 14.35 11.46 -15.25
C PRO A 148 13.73 10.58 -14.15
N PRO A 149 14.41 9.54 -13.67
CA PRO A 149 13.92 8.77 -12.52
C PRO A 149 13.68 9.66 -11.31
N CYS A 150 12.58 9.45 -10.60
CA CYS A 150 12.39 10.06 -9.29
C CYS A 150 11.37 9.32 -8.43
N VAL A 151 11.46 9.52 -7.12
CA VAL A 151 10.66 8.81 -6.12
C VAL A 151 9.36 9.55 -5.79
N ASN A 152 9.39 10.89 -5.74
CA ASN A 152 8.24 11.71 -5.35
C ASN A 152 7.99 12.85 -6.37
N CYS A 153 7.72 12.48 -7.63
CA CYS A 153 7.27 13.44 -8.64
C CYS A 153 6.02 13.01 -9.34
N ARG A 154 5.33 14.01 -9.90
CA ARG A 154 4.25 13.86 -10.86
C ARG A 154 4.79 14.13 -12.25
N ASN A 155 4.63 13.20 -13.19
CA ASN A 155 5.04 13.37 -14.58
C ASN A 155 3.80 13.63 -15.44
N ILE A 156 3.80 14.75 -16.16
CA ILE A 156 2.69 15.21 -16.98
C ILE A 156 3.21 15.50 -18.37
N VAL A 157 2.52 15.00 -19.38
CA VAL A 157 2.73 15.34 -20.78
C VAL A 157 1.59 16.23 -21.23
N VAL A 158 1.94 17.42 -21.74
CA VAL A 158 1.00 18.38 -22.33
C VAL A 158 1.24 18.34 -23.84
N LEU A 159 0.35 17.69 -24.58
CA LEU A 159 0.41 17.62 -26.04
C LEU A 159 -0.33 18.82 -26.62
N ILE A 160 0.32 19.60 -27.49
CA ILE A 160 -0.26 20.74 -28.21
C ILE A 160 -0.18 20.43 -29.70
N THR A 161 -1.32 20.23 -30.36
CA THR A 161 -1.41 19.84 -31.77
C THR A 161 -2.62 20.46 -32.46
N ASP A 162 -2.64 20.53 -33.79
CA ASP A 162 -3.81 20.93 -34.57
C ASP A 162 -4.38 19.80 -35.44
N GLY A 163 -3.84 18.58 -35.32
CA GLY A 163 -4.07 17.51 -36.27
C GLY A 163 -4.34 16.13 -35.67
N ILE A 164 -4.75 15.22 -36.55
CA ILE A 164 -4.78 13.78 -36.30
C ILE A 164 -3.41 13.17 -36.61
N GLU A 165 -3.19 11.97 -36.08
CA GLU A 165 -2.04 11.14 -36.42
C GLU A 165 -1.90 10.97 -37.94
N ALA A 166 -0.70 11.21 -38.48
CA ALA A 166 -0.41 11.06 -39.90
C ALA A 166 0.46 9.83 -40.22
N CYS A 167 0.96 9.10 -39.22
CA CYS A 167 1.95 8.03 -39.36
C CYS A 167 1.46 6.64 -38.96
N ASP A 168 0.17 6.35 -39.15
CA ASP A 168 -0.48 5.05 -38.85
C ASP A 168 -0.28 4.54 -37.40
N GLY A 169 0.15 5.41 -36.49
CA GLY A 169 0.29 5.09 -35.08
C GLY A 169 -1.05 5.04 -34.34
N ASP A 170 -1.06 4.45 -33.14
CA ASP A 170 -2.22 4.45 -32.25
C ASP A 170 -1.93 5.30 -30.99
N PRO A 171 -2.33 6.59 -30.97
CA PRO A 171 -2.20 7.45 -29.79
C PRO A 171 -2.96 6.93 -28.56
N CYS A 172 -4.05 6.17 -28.73
CA CYS A 172 -4.82 5.58 -27.63
C CYS A 172 -3.97 4.53 -26.90
N ALA A 173 -3.37 3.61 -27.66
CA ALA A 173 -2.54 2.54 -27.11
C ALA A 173 -1.34 3.13 -26.35
N VAL A 174 -0.67 4.13 -26.95
CA VAL A 174 0.47 4.79 -26.31
C VAL A 174 0.05 5.55 -25.04
N SER A 175 -1.10 6.24 -25.06
CA SER A 175 -1.64 6.90 -23.87
C SER A 175 -1.87 5.91 -22.72
N ALA A 176 -2.46 4.75 -23.01
CA ALA A 176 -2.69 3.70 -22.02
C ALA A 176 -1.36 3.21 -21.41
N GLU A 177 -0.31 3.05 -22.20
CA GLU A 177 1.02 2.66 -21.71
C GLU A 177 1.69 3.74 -20.86
N LEU A 178 1.56 5.02 -21.24
CA LEU A 178 2.02 6.14 -20.41
C LEU A 178 1.31 6.18 -19.06
N GLN A 179 -0.01 5.99 -19.05
CA GLN A 179 -0.80 5.96 -17.82
C GLN A 179 -0.41 4.79 -16.91
N LYS A 180 -0.13 3.59 -17.47
CA LYS A 180 0.42 2.45 -16.70
C LYS A 180 1.78 2.77 -16.08
N LYS A 181 2.60 3.59 -16.74
CA LYS A 181 3.86 4.09 -16.18
C LYS A 181 3.67 5.18 -15.11
N GLY A 182 2.45 5.70 -14.95
CA GLY A 182 2.13 6.79 -14.02
C GLY A 182 2.40 8.18 -14.61
N ILE A 183 2.46 8.28 -15.95
CA ILE A 183 2.62 9.53 -16.70
C ILE A 183 1.23 9.97 -17.17
N ILE A 184 0.85 11.20 -16.83
CA ILE A 184 -0.46 11.75 -17.13
C ILE A 184 -0.40 12.49 -18.47
N LEU A 185 -1.23 12.11 -19.43
CA LEU A 185 -1.33 12.80 -20.73
C LEU A 185 -2.51 13.77 -20.75
N LYS A 186 -2.25 15.01 -21.17
CA LYS A 186 -3.23 16.08 -21.35
C LYS A 186 -3.14 16.60 -22.80
N PRO A 187 -4.02 16.15 -23.70
CA PRO A 187 -4.06 16.64 -25.07
C PRO A 187 -4.77 18.00 -25.19
N PHE A 188 -4.15 18.94 -25.88
CA PHE A 188 -4.67 20.25 -26.27
C PHE A 188 -4.67 20.35 -27.77
N VAL A 189 -5.83 20.71 -28.32
CA VAL A 189 -6.02 20.68 -29.75
C VAL A 189 -6.52 22.03 -30.26
N ILE A 190 -5.91 22.50 -31.35
CA ILE A 190 -6.11 23.85 -31.89
C ILE A 190 -6.99 23.80 -33.14
N GLY A 191 -8.13 24.52 -33.09
CA GLY A 191 -8.88 24.91 -34.27
C GLY A 191 -9.62 23.77 -34.96
N ILE A 192 -10.22 22.86 -34.20
CA ILE A 192 -10.96 21.70 -34.73
C ILE A 192 -12.45 21.98 -34.87
N GLY A 193 -13.03 22.77 -33.97
CA GLY A 193 -14.47 23.01 -33.97
C GLY A 193 -15.26 21.75 -33.60
N GLU A 194 -16.50 21.66 -34.08
CA GLU A 194 -17.45 20.62 -33.64
C GLU A 194 -17.34 19.25 -34.34
N ASP A 195 -16.21 18.89 -34.96
CA ASP A 195 -16.06 17.61 -35.69
C ASP A 195 -16.28 16.39 -34.75
N PRO A 196 -17.42 15.65 -34.89
CA PRO A 196 -17.76 14.53 -34.02
C PRO A 196 -16.83 13.32 -34.13
N ASP A 197 -16.21 13.12 -35.29
CA ASP A 197 -15.36 11.97 -35.56
C ASP A 197 -13.97 12.16 -34.94
N PHE A 198 -13.50 13.41 -34.88
CA PHE A 198 -12.33 13.77 -34.08
C PHE A 198 -12.58 13.54 -32.58
N LYS A 199 -13.75 13.92 -32.05
CA LYS A 199 -14.10 13.72 -30.62
C LYS A 199 -14.01 12.25 -30.22
N LYS A 200 -14.50 11.35 -31.06
CA LYS A 200 -14.45 9.90 -30.80
C LYS A 200 -13.02 9.37 -30.80
N THR A 201 -12.19 9.86 -31.73
CA THR A 201 -10.82 9.39 -31.93
C THR A 201 -9.90 9.79 -30.77
N TYR A 202 -10.09 10.98 -30.17
CA TYR A 202 -9.21 11.47 -29.11
C TYR A 202 -9.67 11.22 -27.67
N ASN A 203 -10.91 10.78 -27.46
CA ASN A 203 -11.42 10.48 -26.10
C ASN A 203 -10.60 9.42 -25.35
N CYS A 204 -9.95 8.50 -26.07
CA CYS A 204 -9.08 7.47 -25.51
C CYS A 204 -7.73 8.02 -25.02
N VAL A 205 -7.24 9.11 -25.64
CA VAL A 205 -5.92 9.70 -25.37
C VAL A 205 -5.98 10.48 -24.06
N GLY A 206 -7.12 11.14 -23.81
CA GLY A 206 -7.43 11.87 -22.60
C GLY A 206 -8.59 12.83 -22.84
N ARG A 207 -8.99 13.56 -21.81
CA ARG A 207 -9.89 14.71 -21.99
C ARG A 207 -9.14 15.75 -22.82
N TYR A 208 -9.55 15.95 -24.07
CA TYR A 208 -8.99 16.99 -24.93
C TYR A 208 -9.71 18.31 -24.70
N TYR A 209 -8.99 19.38 -25.01
CA TYR A 209 -9.48 20.75 -24.89
C TYR A 209 -9.37 21.38 -26.27
N ASP A 210 -10.53 21.70 -26.86
CA ASP A 210 -10.63 22.47 -28.09
C ASP A 210 -10.83 23.94 -27.71
N ALA A 211 -10.08 24.81 -28.35
CA ALA A 211 -10.29 26.24 -28.22
C ALA A 211 -10.79 26.78 -29.54
N THR A 212 -11.88 27.55 -29.49
CA THR A 212 -12.46 28.21 -30.66
C THR A 212 -11.77 29.54 -30.96
N ASP A 213 -11.13 30.13 -29.96
CA ASP A 213 -10.36 31.38 -30.07
C ASP A 213 -9.10 31.39 -29.18
N GLU A 214 -8.25 32.40 -29.40
CA GLU A 214 -6.94 32.56 -28.75
C GLU A 214 -7.07 32.77 -27.23
N GLU A 215 -8.07 33.55 -26.78
CA GLU A 215 -8.30 33.85 -25.36
C GLU A 215 -8.74 32.58 -24.61
N GLN A 216 -9.68 31.83 -25.19
CA GLN A 216 -10.15 30.57 -24.64
C GLN A 216 -9.01 29.53 -24.58
N PHE A 217 -8.14 29.45 -25.59
CA PHE A 217 -7.01 28.52 -25.55
C PHE A 217 -6.05 28.84 -24.40
N HIS A 218 -5.73 30.13 -24.22
CA HIS A 218 -4.89 30.61 -23.12
C HIS A 218 -5.49 30.25 -21.75
N ASP A 219 -6.78 30.53 -21.55
CA ASP A 219 -7.45 30.28 -20.27
C ASP A 219 -7.57 28.80 -19.97
N VAL A 220 -7.95 27.98 -20.95
CA VAL A 220 -8.12 26.55 -20.76
C VAL A 220 -6.78 25.87 -20.49
N LEU A 221 -5.70 26.22 -21.20
CA LEU A 221 -4.37 25.70 -20.91
C LEU A 221 -3.91 26.01 -19.49
N ASN A 222 -4.09 27.26 -19.05
CA ASN A 222 -3.74 27.67 -17.70
C ASN A 222 -4.59 26.97 -16.63
N ILE A 223 -5.89 26.80 -16.85
CA ILE A 223 -6.79 26.08 -15.92
C ILE A 223 -6.34 24.63 -15.75
N VAL A 224 -6.06 23.94 -16.85
CA VAL A 224 -5.73 22.52 -16.83
C VAL A 224 -4.36 22.27 -16.21
N ILE A 225 -3.37 23.11 -16.50
CA ILE A 225 -2.06 23.01 -15.86
C ILE A 225 -2.19 23.26 -14.35
N ARG A 226 -2.97 24.27 -13.93
CA ARG A 226 -3.25 24.51 -12.50
C ARG A 226 -3.99 23.34 -11.86
N GLU A 227 -5.01 22.79 -12.52
CA GLU A 227 -5.72 21.58 -12.05
C GLU A 227 -4.75 20.40 -11.89
N ALA A 228 -3.78 20.29 -12.79
CA ALA A 228 -2.78 19.24 -12.75
C ALA A 228 -1.64 19.48 -11.75
N LEU A 229 -1.55 20.68 -11.20
CA LEU A 229 -0.67 21.05 -10.09
C LEU A 229 -1.39 20.99 -8.74
N ASP A 230 -2.72 21.17 -8.73
CA ASP A 230 -3.53 21.15 -7.53
C ASP A 230 -3.35 19.83 -6.75
N HIS A 231 -3.13 19.97 -5.45
CA HIS A 231 -3.33 18.90 -4.49
C HIS A 231 -4.67 19.09 -3.83
N THR A 232 -5.25 17.99 -3.39
CA THR A 232 -6.40 18.04 -2.50
C THR A 232 -6.10 17.28 -1.23
N THR A 233 -6.96 17.47 -0.25
CA THR A 233 -6.84 16.78 1.03
C THR A 233 -7.96 15.77 1.17
N ALA A 234 -7.68 14.71 1.90
CA ALA A 234 -8.70 13.80 2.36
C ALA A 234 -8.46 13.40 3.81
N GLN A 235 -9.49 12.86 4.43
CA GLN A 235 -9.38 12.08 5.66
C GLN A 235 -10.00 10.71 5.42
N VAL A 236 -9.47 9.69 6.10
CA VAL A 236 -10.08 8.37 6.12
C VAL A 236 -10.83 8.21 7.43
N ASN A 237 -12.09 7.79 7.36
CA ASN A 237 -12.92 7.46 8.50
C ASN A 237 -13.12 5.95 8.53
N LEU A 238 -12.48 5.28 9.50
CA LEU A 238 -12.73 3.87 9.77
C LEU A 238 -13.91 3.77 10.76
N LEU A 239 -15.02 3.21 10.28
CA LEU A 239 -16.29 3.18 10.99
C LEU A 239 -16.42 1.93 11.87
N ASP A 240 -16.94 2.10 13.08
CA ASP A 240 -17.38 1.00 13.95
C ASP A 240 -18.76 0.45 13.57
N ILE A 241 -19.27 -0.53 14.32
CA ILE A 241 -20.59 -1.12 14.06
C ILE A 241 -21.76 -0.13 14.19
N TYR A 242 -21.53 1.02 14.81
CA TYR A 242 -22.53 2.07 15.01
C TYR A 242 -22.40 3.19 13.97
N GLY A 243 -21.47 3.05 13.02
CA GLY A 243 -21.20 4.04 11.98
C GLY A 243 -20.36 5.24 12.45
N ASN A 244 -19.75 5.17 13.64
CA ASN A 244 -18.91 6.25 14.16
C ASN A 244 -17.44 6.05 13.74
N PRO A 245 -16.69 7.12 13.42
CA PRO A 245 -15.30 7.05 12.99
C PRO A 245 -14.34 6.87 14.19
N THR A 246 -14.45 5.74 14.89
CA THR A 246 -13.70 5.47 16.13
C THR A 246 -12.55 4.50 15.94
N GLU A 247 -12.50 3.80 14.80
CA GLU A 247 -11.50 2.78 14.53
C GLU A 247 -10.17 3.40 14.08
N THR A 248 -9.06 2.86 14.58
CA THR A 248 -7.74 3.45 14.36
C THR A 248 -6.59 2.47 14.60
N ASN A 249 -5.36 2.91 14.35
CA ASN A 249 -4.12 2.15 14.45
C ASN A 249 -4.08 0.94 13.51
N VAL A 250 -4.66 1.07 12.32
CA VAL A 250 -4.63 0.07 11.26
C VAL A 250 -3.82 0.61 10.09
N ASN A 251 -2.93 -0.22 9.53
CA ASN A 251 -2.20 0.15 8.33
C ASN A 251 -3.14 0.27 7.13
N MET A 252 -2.86 1.21 6.25
CA MET A 252 -3.63 1.50 5.05
C MET A 252 -2.69 1.63 3.87
N THR A 253 -3.03 0.99 2.75
CA THR A 253 -2.29 1.14 1.49
C THR A 253 -3.19 1.77 0.43
N PHE A 254 -2.70 2.84 -0.17
CA PHE A 254 -3.33 3.52 -1.31
C PHE A 254 -2.66 3.06 -2.59
N TYR A 255 -3.46 2.57 -3.53
CA TYR A 255 -3.04 2.18 -4.86
C TYR A 255 -3.61 3.15 -5.88
N ASP A 256 -2.85 3.42 -6.93
CA ASP A 256 -3.37 3.97 -8.17
C ASP A 256 -4.06 2.83 -8.94
N MET A 257 -5.34 2.99 -9.27
CA MET A 257 -6.13 1.97 -9.99
C MET A 257 -5.68 1.79 -11.44
N THR A 258 -5.15 2.83 -12.07
CA THR A 258 -4.72 2.80 -13.48
C THR A 258 -3.36 2.13 -13.62
N SER A 259 -2.39 2.53 -12.79
CA SER A 259 -1.03 1.98 -12.84
C SER A 259 -0.82 0.74 -11.96
N GLY A 260 -1.71 0.49 -10.99
CA GLY A 260 -1.56 -0.57 -9.98
C GLY A 260 -0.48 -0.28 -8.93
N LYS A 261 0.24 0.85 -9.03
CA LYS A 261 1.36 1.18 -8.15
C LYS A 261 0.87 1.61 -6.76
N VAL A 262 1.66 1.29 -5.74
CA VAL A 262 1.46 1.82 -4.38
C VAL A 262 1.81 3.30 -4.39
N LYS A 263 0.86 4.13 -3.97
CA LYS A 263 1.03 5.59 -3.82
C LYS A 263 1.50 5.95 -2.41
N ALA A 264 0.94 5.31 -1.40
CA ALA A 264 1.32 5.55 -0.01
C ALA A 264 0.93 4.39 0.91
N ASN A 265 1.66 4.27 2.01
CA ASN A 265 1.29 3.48 3.17
C ASN A 265 1.22 4.38 4.40
N TYR A 266 0.09 4.33 5.11
CA TYR A 266 -0.12 5.13 6.32
C TYR A 266 -0.73 4.28 7.40
N TYR A 267 -0.28 4.45 8.64
CA TYR A 267 -1.07 4.01 9.79
C TYR A 267 -2.18 5.02 10.04
N HIS A 268 -3.40 4.52 10.17
CA HIS A 268 -4.53 5.36 10.57
C HIS A 268 -4.36 5.81 12.03
N THR A 269 -4.64 7.07 12.27
CA THR A 269 -4.49 7.77 13.55
C THR A 269 -5.70 8.65 13.77
N ILE A 270 -6.03 8.89 15.04
CA ILE A 270 -7.09 9.83 15.45
C ILE A 270 -6.50 10.71 16.55
N ASN A 271 -6.70 12.02 16.46
CA ASN A 271 -6.23 12.96 17.47
C ASN A 271 -7.15 13.01 18.71
N PHE A 272 -6.75 13.76 19.74
CA PHE A 272 -7.52 13.88 20.99
C PHE A 272 -8.95 14.45 20.83
N ARG A 273 -9.27 15.04 19.67
CA ARG A 273 -10.62 15.55 19.33
C ARG A 273 -11.46 14.54 18.55
N GLY A 274 -10.99 13.30 18.39
CA GLY A 274 -11.70 12.27 17.64
C GLY A 274 -11.65 12.47 16.12
N LYS A 275 -10.72 13.28 15.60
CA LYS A 275 -10.57 13.52 14.15
C LYS A 275 -9.35 12.77 13.58
N PRO A 276 -9.52 12.06 12.47
CA PRO A 276 -8.39 11.48 11.73
C PRO A 276 -7.46 12.54 11.15
N ASP A 277 -6.25 12.11 10.79
CA ASP A 277 -5.28 12.97 10.12
C ASP A 277 -5.71 13.32 8.69
N THR A 278 -5.27 14.50 8.25
CA THR A 278 -5.50 14.98 6.89
C THR A 278 -4.34 14.56 5.99
N ILE A 279 -4.65 13.79 4.95
CA ILE A 279 -3.67 13.32 3.96
C ILE A 279 -3.76 14.14 2.67
N MET A 280 -2.63 14.40 2.04
CA MET A 280 -2.58 14.99 0.70
C MET A 280 -2.82 13.90 -0.35
N MET A 281 -3.67 14.19 -1.33
CA MET A 281 -4.02 13.29 -2.42
C MET A 281 -3.97 14.00 -3.77
N ASP A 282 -3.75 13.22 -4.81
CA ASP A 282 -3.70 13.67 -6.19
C ASP A 282 -5.09 13.53 -6.84
N PRO A 283 -5.77 14.64 -7.21
CA PRO A 283 -7.08 14.57 -7.83
C PRO A 283 -7.09 13.92 -9.21
N LEU A 284 -5.93 13.77 -9.86
CA LEU A 284 -5.83 13.10 -11.16
C LEU A 284 -5.77 11.57 -11.04
N VAL A 285 -5.59 11.05 -9.84
CA VAL A 285 -5.48 9.61 -9.58
C VAL A 285 -6.82 9.09 -9.05
N THR A 286 -7.28 7.98 -9.63
CA THR A 286 -8.36 7.18 -9.03
C THR A 286 -7.73 6.15 -8.10
N TYR A 287 -8.11 6.17 -6.84
CA TYR A 287 -7.48 5.37 -5.81
C TYR A 287 -8.26 4.10 -5.47
N ARG A 288 -7.51 3.05 -5.13
CA ARG A 288 -8.00 1.93 -4.33
C ARG A 288 -7.33 1.98 -2.96
N LEU A 289 -8.14 1.91 -1.91
CA LEU A 289 -7.69 1.87 -0.52
C LEU A 289 -7.86 0.46 0.03
N VAL A 290 -6.78 -0.11 0.55
CA VAL A 290 -6.80 -1.36 1.32
C VAL A 290 -6.47 -1.04 2.77
N VAL A 291 -7.41 -1.33 3.66
CA VAL A 291 -7.24 -1.22 5.11
C VAL A 291 -6.89 -2.61 5.63
N HIS A 292 -5.72 -2.75 6.26
CA HIS A 292 -5.15 -4.04 6.68
C HIS A 292 -5.73 -4.52 8.01
N THR A 293 -7.06 -4.52 8.14
CA THR A 293 -7.77 -5.25 9.20
C THR A 293 -7.64 -6.76 8.97
N ILE A 294 -8.10 -7.58 9.91
CA ILE A 294 -8.17 -9.03 9.76
C ILE A 294 -9.64 -9.48 9.74
N PRO A 295 -10.19 -9.91 8.58
CA PRO A 295 -9.61 -9.84 7.23
C PRO A 295 -9.54 -8.39 6.68
N PRO A 296 -8.77 -8.14 5.61
CA PRO A 296 -8.63 -6.79 5.03
C PRO A 296 -9.93 -6.26 4.43
N VAL A 297 -10.15 -4.95 4.52
CA VAL A 297 -11.27 -4.24 3.89
C VAL A 297 -10.74 -3.39 2.74
N VAL A 298 -11.47 -3.36 1.62
CA VAL A 298 -11.07 -2.66 0.40
C VAL A 298 -12.17 -1.68 -0.02
N LYS A 299 -11.76 -0.48 -0.47
CA LYS A 299 -12.63 0.46 -1.18
C LYS A 299 -11.96 0.91 -2.46
N ASP A 300 -12.60 0.58 -3.58
CA ASP A 300 -12.12 0.89 -4.92
C ASP A 300 -12.72 2.20 -5.45
N SER A 301 -12.15 2.68 -6.55
CA SER A 301 -12.70 3.79 -7.34
C SER A 301 -12.90 5.09 -6.55
N ILE A 302 -12.02 5.35 -5.58
CA ILE A 302 -12.04 6.59 -4.80
C ILE A 302 -11.56 7.74 -5.68
N ARG A 303 -12.43 8.71 -5.92
CA ARG A 303 -12.12 9.96 -6.61
C ARG A 303 -12.09 11.10 -5.61
N VAL A 304 -11.06 11.92 -5.70
CA VAL A 304 -10.92 13.15 -4.92
C VAL A 304 -10.93 14.33 -5.88
N PHE A 305 -11.42 15.47 -5.41
CA PHE A 305 -11.65 16.63 -6.27
C PHE A 305 -10.68 17.76 -5.90
N PRO A 306 -10.13 18.49 -6.90
CA PRO A 306 -9.27 19.63 -6.64
C PRO A 306 -9.90 20.63 -5.67
N ARG A 307 -9.09 21.19 -4.76
CA ARG A 307 -9.49 22.22 -3.79
C ARG A 307 -10.68 21.85 -2.87
N LYS A 308 -11.07 20.57 -2.83
CA LYS A 308 -12.18 20.08 -2.00
C LYS A 308 -11.72 18.96 -1.08
N HIS A 309 -11.74 19.23 0.23
CA HIS A 309 -11.48 18.21 1.24
C HIS A 309 -12.46 17.04 1.11
N SER A 310 -11.92 15.82 1.01
CA SER A 310 -12.69 14.60 0.75
C SER A 310 -12.74 13.70 2.00
N ILE A 311 -13.92 13.14 2.31
CA ILE A 311 -14.06 12.18 3.42
C ILE A 311 -14.22 10.78 2.82
N ILE A 312 -13.29 9.90 3.14
CA ILE A 312 -13.27 8.52 2.67
C ILE A 312 -13.69 7.62 3.85
N ALA A 313 -14.93 7.16 3.87
CA ALA A 313 -15.43 6.27 4.93
C ALA A 313 -15.45 4.79 4.52
N LEU A 314 -15.04 3.90 5.43
CA LEU A 314 -15.09 2.44 5.28
C LEU A 314 -15.51 1.79 6.61
N ASP A 315 -16.34 0.75 6.53
CA ASP A 315 -16.68 -0.07 7.69
C ASP A 315 -15.49 -0.94 8.08
N ALA A 316 -14.96 -0.74 9.28
CA ALA A 316 -13.87 -1.51 9.84
C ALA A 316 -14.09 -1.81 11.33
N PRO A 317 -15.28 -2.29 11.74
CA PRO A 317 -15.58 -2.54 13.14
C PRO A 317 -14.66 -3.61 13.71
N GLN A 318 -13.95 -3.33 14.80
CA GLN A 318 -12.99 -4.27 15.37
C GLN A 318 -13.30 -4.66 16.81
N GLY A 319 -12.96 -5.91 17.12
CA GLY A 319 -12.80 -6.42 18.48
C GLY A 319 -11.48 -7.16 18.59
N SER A 320 -11.09 -7.54 19.81
CA SER A 320 -9.86 -8.28 20.06
C SER A 320 -10.16 -9.74 20.40
N LEU A 321 -9.31 -10.65 19.93
CA LEU A 321 -9.35 -12.07 20.29
C LEU A 321 -8.07 -12.44 21.02
N ARG A 322 -8.24 -13.09 22.16
CA ARG A 322 -7.13 -13.66 22.93
C ARG A 322 -7.46 -15.06 23.40
N LEU A 323 -6.74 -16.05 22.89
CA LEU A 323 -6.79 -17.41 23.44
C LEU A 323 -5.71 -17.56 24.50
N THR A 324 -6.07 -18.04 25.69
CA THR A 324 -5.13 -18.17 26.82
C THR A 324 -4.98 -19.62 27.25
N SER A 325 -3.80 -19.94 27.78
CA SER A 325 -3.59 -21.19 28.52
C SER A 325 -2.57 -20.99 29.63
N ASN A 326 -2.89 -21.50 30.81
CA ASN A 326 -2.01 -21.43 31.98
C ASN A 326 -0.86 -22.44 31.94
N SER A 327 -0.52 -23.00 30.77
CA SER A 327 0.56 -23.99 30.62
C SER A 327 1.73 -23.42 29.83
N SER A 328 2.93 -23.50 30.42
CA SER A 328 4.17 -23.15 29.71
C SER A 328 4.42 -24.02 28.47
N LYS A 329 3.83 -25.23 28.42
CA LYS A 329 3.94 -26.16 27.28
C LYS A 329 3.18 -25.70 26.04
N TYR A 330 2.30 -24.71 26.20
CA TYR A 330 1.50 -24.14 25.13
C TYR A 330 2.01 -22.76 24.67
N ARG A 331 3.13 -22.26 25.21
CA ARG A 331 3.66 -20.91 24.91
C ARG A 331 3.78 -20.63 23.42
N ASP A 332 4.32 -21.57 22.64
CA ASP A 332 4.57 -21.41 21.21
C ASP A 332 3.51 -22.05 20.32
N LYS A 333 2.38 -22.47 20.91
CA LYS A 333 1.29 -23.08 20.13
C LYS A 333 0.50 -22.00 19.43
N GLN A 334 0.09 -22.34 18.22
CA GLN A 334 -0.73 -21.49 17.36
C GLN A 334 -2.12 -22.09 17.19
N PHE A 335 -3.04 -21.23 16.79
CA PHE A 335 -4.36 -21.61 16.34
C PHE A 335 -4.68 -20.91 15.03
N ILE A 336 -5.44 -21.61 14.20
CA ILE A 336 -5.92 -21.11 12.92
C ILE A 336 -7.24 -20.39 13.18
N VAL A 337 -7.41 -19.23 12.57
CA VAL A 337 -8.67 -18.47 12.58
C VAL A 337 -9.28 -18.52 11.19
N ARG A 338 -10.57 -18.85 11.12
CA ARG A 338 -11.40 -18.82 9.91
C ARG A 338 -12.67 -18.03 10.20
N LYS A 339 -13.21 -17.36 9.18
CA LYS A 339 -14.57 -16.79 9.30
C LYS A 339 -15.55 -17.95 9.48
N HIS A 340 -16.58 -17.78 10.31
CA HIS A 340 -17.52 -18.87 10.61
C HIS A 340 -18.14 -19.46 9.34
N GLY A 341 -18.09 -20.79 9.20
CA GLY A 341 -18.56 -21.52 8.02
C GLY A 341 -17.65 -21.41 6.78
N GLY A 342 -16.53 -20.71 6.87
CA GLY A 342 -15.54 -20.56 5.80
C GLY A 342 -14.38 -21.56 5.92
N ALA A 343 -13.90 -22.07 4.78
CA ALA A 343 -12.74 -22.96 4.75
C ALA A 343 -11.39 -22.21 4.74
N LYS A 344 -11.39 -20.95 4.28
CA LYS A 344 -10.16 -20.15 4.13
C LYS A 344 -9.62 -19.69 5.48
N THR A 345 -8.36 -20.02 5.76
CA THR A 345 -7.60 -19.44 6.86
C THR A 345 -7.42 -17.94 6.64
N ILE A 346 -7.83 -17.14 7.61
CA ILE A 346 -7.65 -15.68 7.58
C ILE A 346 -6.47 -15.22 8.42
N ASN A 347 -6.11 -15.97 9.47
CA ASN A 347 -4.95 -15.70 10.30
C ASN A 347 -4.45 -16.96 11.03
N VAL A 348 -3.18 -16.94 11.43
CA VAL A 348 -2.58 -17.91 12.34
C VAL A 348 -2.00 -17.14 13.52
N GLN A 349 -2.65 -17.24 14.68
CA GLN A 349 -2.31 -16.48 15.88
C GLN A 349 -1.68 -17.40 16.92
N LYS A 350 -0.72 -16.88 17.71
CA LYS A 350 -0.15 -17.62 18.85
C LYS A 350 -1.05 -17.50 20.07
N LEU A 351 -0.99 -18.51 20.93
CA LEU A 351 -1.63 -18.44 22.24
C LEU A 351 -1.04 -17.29 23.08
N ASN A 352 -1.87 -16.72 23.94
CA ASN A 352 -1.61 -15.61 24.86
C ASN A 352 -1.36 -14.24 24.22
N GLU A 353 -1.24 -14.16 22.90
CA GLU A 353 -1.22 -12.90 22.14
C GLU A 353 -2.64 -12.38 21.92
N THR A 354 -2.80 -11.06 21.91
CA THR A 354 -4.05 -10.37 21.59
C THR A 354 -3.94 -9.81 20.18
N GLU A 355 -4.92 -10.10 19.34
CA GLU A 355 -4.96 -9.60 17.97
C GLU A 355 -6.33 -9.02 17.66
N LYS A 356 -6.38 -7.99 16.79
CA LYS A 356 -7.63 -7.37 16.37
C LYS A 356 -8.20 -8.06 15.13
N TYR A 357 -9.51 -8.26 15.14
CA TYR A 357 -10.27 -8.82 14.03
C TYR A 357 -11.51 -7.98 13.78
N LEU A 358 -12.04 -8.05 12.56
CA LEU A 358 -13.35 -7.49 12.28
C LEU A 358 -14.43 -8.16 13.15
N VAL A 359 -15.44 -7.40 13.56
CA VAL A 359 -16.59 -7.93 14.33
C VAL A 359 -17.29 -9.05 13.54
N GLY A 360 -17.63 -10.13 14.23
CA GLY A 360 -18.30 -11.28 13.62
C GLY A 360 -18.02 -12.61 14.31
N LYS A 361 -18.52 -13.69 13.71
CA LYS A 361 -18.31 -15.07 14.18
C LYS A 361 -17.12 -15.72 13.47
N TYR A 362 -16.32 -16.44 14.24
CA TYR A 362 -15.09 -17.10 13.77
C TYR A 362 -14.98 -18.52 14.30
N ASP A 363 -14.46 -19.41 13.46
CA ASP A 363 -14.10 -20.78 13.82
C ASP A 363 -12.60 -20.86 14.03
N LEU A 364 -12.21 -21.38 15.19
CA LEU A 364 -10.84 -21.50 15.65
C LEU A 364 -10.45 -22.97 15.66
N GLU A 365 -9.28 -23.30 15.12
CA GLU A 365 -8.68 -24.62 15.20
C GLU A 365 -7.34 -24.53 15.94
N VAL A 366 -7.34 -24.97 17.19
CA VAL A 366 -6.14 -24.94 18.03
C VAL A 366 -5.28 -26.16 17.75
N LEU A 367 -3.99 -25.94 17.49
CA LEU A 367 -3.06 -26.97 17.05
C LEU A 367 -2.48 -27.79 18.22
N VAL A 368 -3.38 -28.30 19.08
CA VAL A 368 -3.11 -29.19 20.21
C VAL A 368 -3.58 -30.62 19.89
N LEU A 369 -3.36 -31.55 20.82
CA LEU A 369 -3.81 -32.94 20.70
C LEU A 369 -4.87 -33.26 21.75
N PRO A 370 -6.03 -33.82 21.38
CA PRO A 370 -6.62 -33.78 20.04
C PRO A 370 -6.82 -32.34 19.56
N ARG A 371 -7.06 -32.16 18.25
CA ARG A 371 -7.40 -30.84 17.69
C ARG A 371 -8.62 -30.28 18.41
N LEU A 372 -8.56 -29.03 18.82
CA LEU A 372 -9.65 -28.35 19.51
C LEU A 372 -10.27 -27.32 18.55
N ASN A 373 -11.53 -27.56 18.19
CA ASN A 373 -12.32 -26.64 17.37
C ASN A 373 -13.27 -25.85 18.25
N LEU A 374 -13.32 -24.54 18.06
CA LEU A 374 -14.15 -23.62 18.85
C LEU A 374 -14.80 -22.60 17.93
N THR A 375 -16.04 -22.20 18.20
CA THR A 375 -16.66 -21.05 17.54
C THR A 375 -16.75 -19.91 18.54
N VAL A 376 -16.31 -18.73 18.14
CA VAL A 376 -16.31 -17.51 18.97
C VAL A 376 -16.99 -16.37 18.25
N GLU A 377 -17.56 -15.45 19.02
CA GLU A 377 -18.08 -14.18 18.52
C GLU A 377 -17.20 -13.04 19.02
N ILE A 378 -16.69 -12.24 18.08
CA ILE A 378 -15.89 -11.04 18.36
C ILE A 378 -16.82 -9.85 18.30
N LYS A 379 -16.89 -9.07 19.40
CA LYS A 379 -17.76 -7.91 19.55
C LYS A 379 -16.96 -6.60 19.55
N GLN A 380 -17.61 -5.53 19.11
CA GLN A 380 -17.03 -4.19 18.98
C GLN A 380 -16.31 -3.76 20.26
N SER A 381 -15.06 -3.27 20.11
CA SER A 381 -14.29 -2.63 21.19
C SER A 381 -14.12 -3.48 22.46
N THR A 382 -14.28 -4.81 22.36
CA THR A 382 -14.12 -5.74 23.49
C THR A 382 -13.09 -6.81 23.18
N THR A 383 -12.52 -7.41 24.23
CA THR A 383 -11.59 -8.54 24.10
C THR A 383 -12.32 -9.84 24.40
N THR A 384 -12.66 -10.59 23.35
CA THR A 384 -13.13 -11.97 23.46
C THR A 384 -11.98 -12.85 23.93
N THR A 385 -12.03 -13.30 25.18
CA THR A 385 -11.00 -14.16 25.77
C THR A 385 -11.52 -15.59 25.90
N VAL A 386 -10.77 -16.56 25.39
CA VAL A 386 -11.10 -17.98 25.55
C VAL A 386 -9.95 -18.72 26.21
N THR A 387 -10.22 -19.35 27.34
CA THR A 387 -9.24 -20.14 28.08
C THR A 387 -9.32 -21.59 27.68
N ILE A 388 -8.22 -22.17 27.21
CA ILE A 388 -8.12 -23.61 26.92
C ILE A 388 -7.47 -24.34 28.11
N PRO A 389 -7.88 -25.60 28.39
CA PRO A 389 -7.35 -26.35 29.53
C PRO A 389 -5.86 -26.64 29.36
N GLN A 390 -5.18 -26.86 30.49
CA GLN A 390 -3.77 -27.24 30.45
C GLN A 390 -3.64 -28.69 29.91
N PRO A 391 -2.59 -28.99 29.12
CA PRO A 391 -2.33 -30.36 28.71
C PRO A 391 -1.99 -31.22 29.91
N GLY A 392 -2.46 -32.46 29.90
CA GLY A 392 -1.84 -33.54 30.66
C GLY A 392 -0.73 -34.23 29.86
N LEU A 393 0.19 -34.86 30.56
CA LEU A 393 1.29 -35.64 29.99
C LEU A 393 0.95 -37.13 30.02
N LEU A 394 0.96 -37.77 28.87
CA LEU A 394 0.89 -39.22 28.74
C LEU A 394 2.27 -39.77 28.37
N ASN A 395 2.86 -40.58 29.24
CA ASN A 395 4.05 -41.37 28.97
C ASN A 395 3.66 -42.80 28.64
N VAL A 396 4.07 -43.31 27.49
CA VAL A 396 3.80 -44.68 27.07
C VAL A 396 5.11 -45.44 26.93
N VAL A 397 5.14 -46.65 27.50
CA VAL A 397 6.25 -47.61 27.38
C VAL A 397 5.75 -48.85 26.65
N PHE A 398 6.38 -49.16 25.53
CA PHE A 398 6.14 -50.34 24.71
C PHE A 398 7.22 -51.39 24.96
N PRO A 399 6.88 -52.69 24.99
CA PRO A 399 7.86 -53.74 25.25
C PRO A 399 8.79 -53.99 24.06
N LYS A 400 8.32 -53.70 22.84
CA LYS A 400 9.04 -53.88 21.56
C LYS A 400 8.61 -52.80 20.57
N SER A 401 9.30 -52.70 19.43
CA SER A 401 8.83 -51.92 18.29
C SER A 401 7.47 -52.44 17.81
N GLY A 402 6.63 -51.53 17.32
CA GLY A 402 5.29 -51.92 16.89
C GLY A 402 4.43 -50.75 16.46
N TYR A 403 3.19 -51.08 16.12
CA TYR A 403 2.20 -50.13 15.63
C TYR A 403 1.31 -49.74 16.80
N ALA A 404 1.27 -48.44 17.12
CA ALA A 404 0.39 -47.92 18.16
C ALA A 404 -0.37 -46.67 17.70
N SER A 405 -1.64 -46.62 18.10
CA SER A 405 -2.55 -45.51 17.80
C SER A 405 -3.28 -45.09 19.06
N LEU A 406 -3.48 -43.78 19.21
CA LEU A 406 -4.27 -43.17 20.27
C LEU A 406 -5.64 -42.76 19.73
N TYR A 407 -6.69 -43.11 20.48
CA TYR A 407 -8.05 -42.68 20.23
C TYR A 407 -8.57 -41.89 21.43
N GLN A 408 -9.32 -40.81 21.18
CA GLN A 408 -10.09 -40.12 22.20
C GLN A 408 -11.45 -40.79 22.30
N CYS A 409 -11.87 -41.10 23.52
CA CYS A 409 -13.17 -41.68 23.82
C CYS A 409 -14.13 -40.55 24.19
N THR A 410 -15.21 -40.41 23.44
CA THR A 410 -16.31 -39.48 23.72
C THR A 410 -17.62 -40.25 23.86
N ARG A 411 -18.72 -39.55 24.18
CA ARG A 411 -20.06 -40.18 24.22
C ARG A 411 -20.52 -40.68 22.85
N GLU A 412 -20.03 -40.07 21.78
CA GLU A 412 -20.39 -40.37 20.40
C GLU A 412 -19.53 -41.49 19.79
N GLY A 413 -18.48 -41.93 20.48
CA GLY A 413 -17.60 -43.00 20.03
C GLY A 413 -16.12 -42.69 20.20
N GLN A 414 -15.29 -43.32 19.37
CA GLN A 414 -13.83 -43.18 19.40
C GLN A 414 -13.34 -42.42 18.17
N THR A 415 -12.56 -41.36 18.39
CA THR A 415 -11.93 -40.57 17.32
C THR A 415 -10.44 -40.78 17.33
N TRP A 416 -9.83 -41.01 16.16
CA TRP A 416 -8.38 -41.15 16.05
C TRP A 416 -7.69 -39.81 16.35
N VAL A 417 -6.63 -39.84 17.17
CA VAL A 417 -5.89 -38.64 17.60
C VAL A 417 -4.52 -38.58 16.93
N THR A 418 -3.73 -39.64 17.07
CA THR A 418 -2.36 -39.70 16.52
C THR A 418 -1.83 -41.13 16.54
N ASN A 419 -0.79 -41.38 15.74
CA ASN A 419 0.01 -42.59 15.80
C ASN A 419 1.32 -42.34 16.55
N PHE A 420 1.82 -43.37 17.21
CA PHE A 420 3.13 -43.37 17.84
C PHE A 420 4.20 -43.75 16.81
N LYS A 421 5.43 -43.27 17.00
CA LYS A 421 6.57 -43.69 16.17
C LYS A 421 6.81 -45.18 16.36
N LYS A 422 7.02 -45.92 15.27
CA LYS A 422 7.06 -47.39 15.30
C LYS A 422 8.27 -47.92 16.07
N GLU A 423 9.39 -47.23 15.98
CA GLU A 423 10.69 -47.65 16.50
C GLU A 423 10.89 -47.32 17.98
N ALA A 424 10.12 -46.37 18.51
CA ALA A 424 10.35 -45.87 19.87
C ALA A 424 9.63 -46.73 20.91
N THR A 425 10.40 -47.28 21.84
CA THR A 425 9.92 -48.05 22.99
C THR A 425 9.37 -47.16 24.12
N THR A 426 9.68 -45.86 24.10
CA THR A 426 9.13 -44.87 25.03
C THR A 426 8.76 -43.59 24.29
N GLN A 427 7.56 -43.07 24.56
CA GLN A 427 7.06 -41.82 23.96
C GLN A 427 6.18 -41.04 24.91
N SER A 428 6.28 -39.71 24.82
CA SER A 428 5.52 -38.78 25.63
C SER A 428 4.67 -37.87 24.76
N LEU A 429 3.39 -37.73 25.11
CA LEU A 429 2.44 -36.86 24.42
C LEU A 429 1.77 -35.90 25.39
N TYR A 430 1.62 -34.64 24.97
CA TYR A 430 0.78 -33.67 25.66
C TYR A 430 -0.63 -33.71 25.06
N LEU A 431 -1.62 -34.00 25.90
CA LEU A 431 -3.01 -34.23 25.51
C LEU A 431 -3.95 -33.30 26.28
N LEU A 432 -5.05 -32.87 25.66
CA LEU A 432 -6.14 -32.24 26.38
C LEU A 432 -6.75 -33.22 27.38
N PRO A 433 -7.36 -32.73 28.47
CA PRO A 433 -8.02 -33.60 29.44
C PRO A 433 -9.13 -34.43 28.79
N GLY A 434 -9.26 -35.68 29.21
CA GLY A 434 -10.27 -36.60 28.68
C GLY A 434 -9.88 -38.07 28.79
N ASP A 435 -10.77 -38.93 28.30
CA ASP A 435 -10.58 -40.37 28.26
C ASP A 435 -10.00 -40.81 26.91
N TYR A 436 -9.03 -41.72 26.96
CA TYR A 436 -8.32 -42.19 25.78
C TYR A 436 -8.19 -43.71 25.78
N LEU A 437 -8.14 -44.28 24.58
CA LEU A 437 -7.83 -45.68 24.33
C LEU A 437 -6.54 -45.75 23.52
N LEU A 438 -5.55 -46.48 24.04
CA LEU A 438 -4.37 -46.86 23.29
C LEU A 438 -4.53 -48.27 22.73
N VAL A 439 -4.21 -48.43 21.46
CA VAL A 439 -4.18 -49.71 20.75
C VAL A 439 -2.75 -49.96 20.28
N TYR A 440 -2.17 -51.12 20.58
CA TYR A 440 -0.79 -51.48 20.25
C TYR A 440 -0.69 -52.91 19.75
N ARG A 441 0.10 -53.14 18.70
CA ARG A 441 0.49 -54.47 18.23
C ARG A 441 2.01 -54.51 17.98
N PRO A 442 2.74 -55.51 18.51
CA PRO A 442 4.16 -55.70 18.19
C PRO A 442 4.37 -55.89 16.68
N GLU A 443 5.46 -55.35 16.15
CA GLU A 443 5.76 -55.33 14.72
C GLU A 443 5.72 -56.74 14.09
N PHE A 444 6.44 -57.69 14.70
CA PHE A 444 6.62 -59.05 14.17
C PHE A 444 5.44 -60.00 14.39
N SER A 445 4.39 -59.56 15.09
CA SER A 445 3.20 -60.37 15.35
C SER A 445 2.26 -60.40 14.15
N LYS A 446 2.22 -61.51 13.39
CA LYS A 446 1.44 -61.62 12.13
C LYS A 446 -0.08 -61.81 12.30
N SER A 447 -0.61 -61.81 13.51
CA SER A 447 -2.06 -61.94 13.79
C SER A 447 -2.61 -60.72 14.52
N ILE A 448 -3.85 -60.34 14.18
CA ILE A 448 -4.58 -59.25 14.87
C ILE A 448 -4.84 -59.55 16.34
N LEU A 449 -4.85 -60.83 16.74
CA LEU A 449 -5.08 -61.26 18.13
C LEU A 449 -3.97 -60.82 19.10
N TYR A 450 -2.80 -60.42 18.59
CA TYR A 450 -1.73 -59.84 19.41
C TYR A 450 -1.93 -58.34 19.70
N THR A 451 -3.04 -57.75 19.24
CA THR A 451 -3.41 -56.36 19.55
C THR A 451 -3.80 -56.26 21.01
N ARG A 452 -3.14 -55.35 21.73
CA ARG A 452 -3.42 -55.03 23.12
C ARG A 452 -4.02 -53.64 23.21
N THR A 453 -4.96 -53.45 24.13
CA THR A 453 -5.60 -52.15 24.35
C THR A 453 -5.50 -51.74 25.81
N LYS A 454 -5.35 -50.44 26.06
CA LYS A 454 -5.39 -49.86 27.42
C LYS A 454 -6.12 -48.53 27.42
N LYS A 455 -6.99 -48.33 28.41
CA LYS A 455 -7.68 -47.06 28.65
C LYS A 455 -6.89 -46.20 29.63
N VAL A 456 -6.95 -44.89 29.46
CA VAL A 456 -6.35 -43.91 30.37
C VAL A 456 -7.20 -42.65 30.44
N HIS A 457 -7.32 -42.09 31.64
CA HIS A 457 -7.94 -40.80 31.87
C HIS A 457 -6.86 -39.74 32.12
N ILE A 458 -6.82 -38.71 31.28
CA ILE A 458 -5.86 -37.60 31.37
C ILE A 458 -6.52 -36.42 32.10
N LYS A 459 -5.91 -35.99 33.20
CA LYS A 459 -6.32 -34.79 33.95
C LYS A 459 -5.51 -33.57 33.49
N SER A 460 -6.12 -32.39 33.58
CA SER A 460 -5.45 -31.10 33.30
C SER A 460 -4.18 -30.95 34.14
N GLY A 461 -3.03 -30.73 33.51
CA GLY A 461 -1.73 -30.59 34.17
C GLY A 461 -1.17 -31.87 34.82
N GLY A 462 -1.92 -32.98 34.78
CA GLY A 462 -1.52 -34.26 35.37
C GLY A 462 -0.55 -35.04 34.48
N SER A 463 0.15 -36.01 35.07
CA SER A 463 1.02 -36.96 34.35
C SER A 463 0.52 -38.38 34.57
N GLN A 464 0.43 -39.16 33.49
CA GLN A 464 0.03 -40.56 33.51
C GLN A 464 1.04 -41.42 32.76
N THR A 465 1.34 -42.60 33.29
CA THR A 465 2.25 -43.56 32.64
C THR A 465 1.54 -44.87 32.34
N LEU A 466 1.53 -45.27 31.07
CA LEU A 466 1.03 -46.56 30.62
C LEU A 466 2.19 -47.45 30.19
N ARG A 467 2.23 -48.67 30.74
CA ARG A 467 3.20 -49.70 30.33
C ARG A 467 2.50 -50.86 29.67
N PHE A 468 2.97 -51.26 28.49
CA PHE A 468 2.60 -52.52 27.86
C PHE A 468 3.65 -53.56 28.25
N TYR A 469 3.18 -54.70 28.76
CA TYR A 469 3.98 -55.88 29.07
C TYR A 469 3.58 -56.94 28.08
#